data_AF-A0A1Y3BA79-F1
#
_entry.id   AF-A0A1Y3BA79-F1
#
_cell.length_a   1.000
_cell.length_b   1.000
_cell.length_c   1.000
_cell.angle_alpha   90.00
_cell.angle_beta   90.00
_cell.angle_gamma   90.00
#
_symmetry.space_group_name_H-M   'P 1'
#
loop_
_entity.id
_entity.type
_entity.pdbx_description
1 polymer ?
#
loop_
_entity_poly.entity_id
_entity_poly.type
_entity_poly.pdbx_seq_one_letter_code
_entity_poly.pdbx_strand_id
1 'polypeptide(L)'
;MVAILCGHGKYHNQFLNEDNKWITDMDSRAVCTKNTLEILEYCRKVYPKKDIRNIVESNKYYRIEWCKIGQTKCKTKHYVKPYRCLEGSFQSDALLVPEHCVFDHIHNKSLCQNSQYWNHTAIISCSTRNMKLQSYAMLLPCGVGIFSGVEF
;
A
#
# COMPACT_ATOMS: atom_id res chain seq x y z
N MET A 1 8.08 3.93 1.04
CA MET A 1 6.64 3.93 0.66
C MET A 1 6.37 5.13 -0.23
N VAL A 2 5.44 5.01 -1.16
CA VAL A 2 4.98 6.11 -2.01
C VAL A 2 3.53 6.46 -1.71
N ALA A 3 3.19 7.74 -1.75
CA ALA A 3 1.85 8.26 -1.54
C ALA A 3 1.36 8.93 -2.81
N ILE A 4 0.12 8.59 -3.18
CA ILE A 4 -0.51 9.03 -4.41
C ILE A 4 -1.93 9.52 -4.06
N LEU A 5 -2.29 10.72 -4.51
CA LEU A 5 -3.59 11.33 -4.23
C LEU A 5 -4.35 11.61 -5.52
N CYS A 6 -5.31 10.73 -5.81
CA CYS A 6 -6.17 10.83 -6.99
C CYS A 6 -7.53 11.45 -6.68
N GLY A 7 -8.14 12.13 -7.66
CA GLY A 7 -9.50 12.67 -7.55
C GLY A 7 -9.68 13.95 -6.73
N HIS A 8 -8.59 14.52 -6.19
CA HIS A 8 -8.64 15.73 -5.35
C HIS A 8 -7.99 16.96 -6.02
N GLY A 9 -7.68 16.86 -7.32
CA GLY A 9 -6.91 17.83 -8.09
C GLY A 9 -5.53 17.29 -8.48
N LYS A 10 -4.71 18.14 -9.10
CA LYS A 10 -3.36 17.79 -9.54
C LYS A 10 -2.35 18.08 -8.43
N TYR A 11 -1.94 17.03 -7.72
CA TYR A 11 -0.90 17.07 -6.70
C TYR A 11 0.33 16.28 -7.15
N HIS A 12 1.49 16.70 -6.66
CA HIS A 12 2.73 15.93 -6.78
C HIS A 12 2.64 14.67 -5.90
N ASN A 13 3.15 13.55 -6.42
CA ASN A 13 3.35 12.34 -5.64
C ASN A 13 4.42 12.57 -4.57
N GLN A 14 4.36 11.77 -3.51
CA GLN A 14 5.32 11.84 -2.41
C GLN A 14 5.90 10.47 -2.10
N PHE A 15 7.06 10.45 -1.47
CA PHE A 15 7.71 9.23 -1.00
C PHE A 15 8.34 9.44 0.37
N LEU A 16 8.47 8.36 1.14
CA LEU A 16 9.19 8.40 2.41
C LEU A 16 10.70 8.37 2.16
N ASN A 17 11.44 9.30 2.74
CA ASN A 17 12.90 9.23 2.79
C ASN A 17 13.38 8.28 3.91
N GLU A 18 14.69 8.16 4.06
CA GLU A 18 15.34 7.32 5.06
C GLU A 18 15.02 7.74 6.51
N ASP A 19 14.72 9.03 6.74
CA ASP A 19 14.32 9.57 8.05
C ASP A 19 12.81 9.40 8.35
N ASN A 20 12.09 8.62 7.54
CA ASN A 20 10.62 8.46 7.61
C ASN A 20 9.84 9.78 7.47
N LYS A 21 10.37 10.74 6.69
CA LYS A 21 9.68 11.99 6.33
C LYS A 21 9.14 11.90 4.90
N TRP A 22 7.93 12.41 4.71
CA TRP A 22 7.32 12.54 3.39
C TRP A 22 8.01 13.66 2.60
N ILE A 23 8.54 13.31 1.43
CA ILE A 23 9.18 14.22 0.48
C ILE A 23 8.32 14.28 -0.78
N THR A 24 8.09 15.50 -1.26
CA THR A 24 7.40 15.75 -2.53
C THR A 24 8.33 15.56 -3.71
N ASP A 25 7.89 14.78 -4.69
CA ASP A 25 8.58 14.70 -5.97
C ASP A 25 8.20 15.89 -6.85
N MET A 26 9.14 16.82 -7.01
CA MET A 26 8.95 18.07 -7.76
C MET A 26 8.97 17.85 -9.29
N ASP A 27 9.19 16.62 -9.77
CA ASP A 27 9.01 16.27 -11.17
C ASP A 27 7.55 16.51 -11.59
N SER A 28 7.36 17.27 -12.67
CA SER A 28 6.04 17.60 -13.20
C SER A 28 5.26 16.39 -13.73
N ARG A 29 5.95 15.28 -14.02
CA ARG A 29 5.34 14.00 -14.42
C ARG A 29 4.97 13.12 -13.23
N ALA A 30 5.47 13.41 -12.03
CA ALA A 30 5.17 12.65 -10.82
C ALA A 30 3.79 13.03 -10.25
N VAL A 31 2.75 12.66 -10.99
CA VAL A 31 1.35 12.96 -10.67
C VAL A 31 0.58 11.68 -10.39
N CYS A 32 -0.64 11.83 -9.87
CA CYS A 32 -1.46 10.68 -9.54
C CYS A 32 -1.66 9.72 -10.72
N THR A 33 -1.58 8.44 -10.42
CA THR A 33 -2.00 7.33 -11.29
C THR A 33 -2.70 6.26 -10.46
N LYS A 34 -3.62 5.52 -11.09
CA LYS A 34 -4.26 4.32 -10.52
C LYS A 34 -3.69 3.02 -11.10
N ASN A 35 -2.80 3.12 -12.08
CA ASN A 35 -2.20 1.96 -12.75
C ASN A 35 -1.09 1.37 -11.87
N THR A 36 -1.24 0.13 -11.41
CA THR A 36 -0.31 -0.50 -10.48
C THR A 36 1.10 -0.65 -11.05
N LEU A 37 1.25 -0.82 -12.36
CA LEU A 37 2.56 -0.87 -13.03
C LEU A 37 3.26 0.49 -12.95
N GLU A 38 2.55 1.58 -13.22
CA GLU A 38 3.13 2.93 -13.11
C GLU A 38 3.50 3.28 -11.67
N ILE A 39 2.74 2.79 -10.68
CA ILE A 39 3.08 2.95 -9.26
C ILE A 39 4.35 2.16 -8.91
N LEU A 40 4.52 0.95 -9.44
CA LEU A 40 5.75 0.17 -9.28
C LEU A 40 6.95 0.87 -9.91
N GLU A 41 6.81 1.39 -11.13
CA GLU A 41 7.87 2.18 -11.77
C GLU A 41 8.18 3.45 -10.98
N TYR A 42 7.17 4.10 -10.39
CA TYR A 42 7.39 5.24 -9.50
C TYR A 42 8.18 4.85 -8.25
N CYS A 43 7.88 3.71 -7.61
CA CYS A 43 8.69 3.17 -6.52
C CYS A 43 10.15 2.96 -6.93
N ARG A 44 10.41 2.39 -8.11
CA ARG A 44 11.76 2.16 -8.65
C ARG A 44 12.50 3.48 -8.91
N LYS A 45 11.80 4.48 -9.45
CA LYS A 45 12.34 5.82 -9.68
C LYS A 45 12.83 6.47 -8.39
N VAL A 46 12.01 6.47 -7.33
CA VAL A 46 12.34 7.19 -6.08
C VAL A 46 13.23 6.39 -5.13
N TYR A 47 13.33 5.07 -5.34
CA TYR A 47 14.24 4.18 -4.60
C TYR A 47 15.22 3.45 -5.55
N PRO A 48 16.10 4.16 -6.28
CA PRO A 48 16.91 3.57 -7.35
C PRO A 48 17.99 2.59 -6.85
N LYS A 49 18.32 2.63 -5.55
CA LYS A 49 19.30 1.73 -4.92
C LYS A 49 18.66 0.45 -4.34
N LYS A 50 17.36 0.26 -4.54
CA LYS A 50 16.56 -0.82 -3.94
C LYS A 50 16.03 -1.73 -5.04
N ASP A 51 16.07 -3.05 -4.85
CA ASP A 51 15.52 -4.02 -5.80
C ASP A 51 13.99 -4.13 -5.65
N ILE A 52 13.26 -3.07 -6.03
CA ILE A 52 11.81 -3.05 -5.89
C ILE A 52 11.14 -3.94 -6.95
N ARG A 53 10.44 -4.97 -6.50
CA ARG A 53 9.79 -5.97 -7.37
C ARG A 53 8.27 -5.91 -7.40
N ASN A 54 7.64 -5.39 -6.35
CA ASN A 54 6.18 -5.28 -6.29
C ASN A 54 5.75 -4.13 -5.37
N ILE A 55 4.44 -3.91 -5.27
CA ILE A 55 3.82 -2.92 -4.40
C ILE A 55 2.66 -3.55 -3.62
N VAL A 56 2.34 -2.98 -2.46
CA VAL A 56 1.13 -3.34 -1.71
C VAL A 56 0.57 -2.09 -1.05
N GLU A 57 -0.74 -1.88 -1.14
CA GLU A 57 -1.41 -0.77 -0.46
C GLU A 57 -1.32 -0.98 1.07
N SER A 58 -1.00 0.08 1.79
CA SER A 58 -0.96 0.10 3.26
C SER A 58 -2.33 -0.16 3.87
N ASN A 59 -2.34 -0.97 4.93
CA ASN A 59 -3.55 -1.21 5.71
C ASN A 59 -3.95 0.03 6.54
N LYS A 60 -3.01 0.94 6.78
CA LYS A 60 -3.18 2.16 7.59
C LYS A 60 -3.26 3.41 6.71
N TYR A 61 -4.08 4.36 7.15
CA TYR A 61 -4.12 5.71 6.61
C TYR A 61 -3.01 6.57 7.20
N TYR A 62 -2.42 7.42 6.36
CA TYR A 62 -1.41 8.41 6.73
C TYR A 62 -1.94 9.80 6.40
N ARG A 63 -1.79 10.74 7.35
CA ARG A 63 -2.09 12.15 7.12
C ARG A 63 -0.86 12.83 6.53
N ILE A 64 -0.94 13.20 5.26
CA ILE A 64 0.17 13.78 4.49
C ILE A 64 -0.21 15.21 4.06
N GLU A 65 0.76 16.12 4.04
CA GLU A 65 0.61 17.48 3.53
C GLU A 65 1.04 17.55 2.05
N TRP A 66 0.18 18.05 1.18
CA TRP A 66 0.30 17.93 -0.27
C TRP A 66 0.58 19.26 -0.96
N CYS A 67 1.39 19.20 -2.01
CA CYS A 67 1.75 20.33 -2.86
C CYS A 67 1.04 20.20 -4.20
N LYS A 68 0.22 21.20 -4.56
CA LYS A 68 -0.41 21.25 -5.90
C LYS A 68 0.65 21.53 -6.95
N ILE A 69 0.46 21.00 -8.16
CA ILE A 69 1.36 21.30 -9.28
C ILE A 69 1.40 22.81 -9.54
N GLY A 70 2.61 23.35 -9.69
CA GLY A 70 2.84 24.78 -9.89
C GLY A 70 2.78 25.63 -8.61
N GLN A 71 2.55 25.02 -7.44
CA GLN A 71 2.58 25.71 -6.15
C GLN A 71 3.79 25.29 -5.32
N THR A 72 4.49 26.27 -4.76
CA THR A 72 5.66 26.04 -3.88
C THR A 72 5.27 25.73 -2.43
N LYS A 73 4.03 26.05 -2.03
CA LYS A 73 3.54 25.85 -0.66
C LYS A 73 2.60 24.65 -0.59
N CYS A 74 2.93 23.70 0.26
CA CYS A 74 2.12 22.50 0.54
C CYS A 74 1.25 22.82 1.76
N LYS A 75 -0.06 23.03 1.56
CA LYS A 75 -0.98 23.47 2.63
C LYS A 75 -2.16 22.52 2.84
N THR A 76 -2.40 21.63 1.90
CA THR A 76 -3.57 20.75 1.94
C THR A 76 -3.20 19.44 2.61
N LYS A 77 -3.95 19.02 3.63
CA LYS A 77 -3.72 17.74 4.31
C LYS A 77 -4.78 16.74 3.90
N HIS A 78 -4.35 15.56 3.44
CA HIS A 78 -5.26 14.46 3.12
C HIS A 78 -4.81 13.17 3.80
N TYR A 79 -5.78 12.38 4.23
CA TYR A 79 -5.56 11.00 4.62
C TYR A 79 -5.53 10.12 3.37
N VAL A 80 -4.47 9.34 3.21
CA VAL A 80 -4.33 8.39 2.11
C VAL A 80 -3.80 7.05 2.62
N LYS A 81 -4.05 5.98 1.88
CA LYS A 81 -3.33 4.72 2.03
C LYS A 81 -2.15 4.71 1.06
N PRO A 82 -0.92 4.94 1.51
CA PRO A 82 0.26 4.85 0.66
C PRO A 82 0.56 3.42 0.23
N TYR A 83 1.31 3.25 -0.85
CA TYR A 83 1.84 1.97 -1.29
C TYR A 83 3.21 1.71 -0.65
N ARG A 84 3.39 0.52 -0.07
CA ARG A 84 4.70 -0.01 0.26
C ARG A 84 5.35 -0.53 -1.02
N CYS A 85 6.62 -0.19 -1.21
CA CYS A 85 7.46 -0.69 -2.29
C CYS A 85 8.19 -1.92 -1.75
N LEU A 86 7.92 -3.10 -2.30
CA LEU A 86 8.42 -4.39 -1.81
C LEU A 86 9.76 -4.71 -2.47
N GLU A 87 10.81 -4.80 -1.65
CA GLU A 87 12.19 -5.09 -2.07
C GLU A 87 12.45 -6.60 -2.11
N GLY A 88 13.08 -7.08 -3.18
CA GLY A 88 13.53 -8.45 -3.33
C GLY A 88 12.40 -9.48 -3.50
N SER A 89 12.71 -10.72 -3.12
CA SER A 89 11.73 -11.81 -3.14
C SER A 89 10.61 -11.55 -2.15
N PHE A 90 9.38 -11.89 -2.54
CA PHE A 90 8.23 -11.67 -1.69
C PHE A 90 8.32 -12.46 -0.37
N GLN A 91 8.08 -11.77 0.73
CA GLN A 91 7.88 -12.32 2.06
C GLN A 91 6.60 -11.68 2.62
N SER A 92 5.74 -12.47 3.24
CA SER A 92 4.56 -11.93 3.91
C SER A 92 4.95 -11.21 5.20
N ASP A 93 4.08 -10.33 5.69
CA ASP A 93 4.38 -9.60 6.92
C ASP A 93 4.16 -10.51 8.13
N ALA A 94 5.07 -10.47 9.09
CA ALA A 94 4.84 -11.15 10.37
C ALA A 94 3.69 -10.50 11.13
N LEU A 95 2.60 -11.26 11.33
CA LEU A 95 1.48 -10.85 12.17
C LEU A 95 1.72 -11.26 13.63
N LEU A 96 1.46 -10.33 14.54
CA LEU A 96 1.41 -10.65 15.97
C LEU A 96 0.05 -11.31 16.27
N VAL A 97 0.08 -12.34 17.11
CA VAL A 97 -1.14 -13.02 17.61
C VAL A 97 -1.25 -12.73 19.10
N PRO A 98 -1.98 -11.68 19.51
CA PRO A 98 -2.20 -11.39 20.92
C PRO A 98 -2.95 -12.51 21.63
N GLU A 99 -2.96 -12.46 22.95
CA GLU A 99 -3.79 -13.36 23.75
C GLU A 99 -5.27 -13.27 23.34
N HIS A 100 -5.96 -14.42 23.35
CA HIS A 100 -7.35 -14.58 22.91
C HIS A 100 -7.62 -14.30 21.42
N CYS A 101 -6.59 -14.09 20.60
CA CYS A 101 -6.69 -14.03 19.14
C CYS A 101 -6.30 -15.38 18.52
N VAL A 102 -6.75 -15.62 17.29
CA VAL A 102 -6.42 -16.82 16.51
C VAL A 102 -5.90 -16.37 15.15
N PHE A 103 -4.80 -16.97 14.69
CA PHE A 103 -4.25 -16.75 13.35
C PHE A 103 -4.92 -17.68 12.34
N ASP A 104 -5.29 -17.14 11.18
CA ASP A 104 -5.89 -17.90 10.09
C ASP A 104 -5.40 -17.38 8.72
N HIS A 105 -5.67 -18.13 7.66
CA HIS A 105 -5.33 -17.70 6.31
C HIS A 105 -6.27 -18.28 5.25
N ILE A 106 -6.42 -17.54 4.14
CA ILE A 106 -7.16 -17.96 2.97
C ILE A 106 -6.25 -17.80 1.75
N HIS A 107 -6.08 -18.88 1.00
CA HIS A 107 -5.27 -18.89 -0.23
C HIS A 107 -6.00 -19.61 -1.36
N ASN A 108 -6.06 -18.96 -2.54
CA ASN A 108 -6.64 -19.52 -3.75
C ASN A 108 -5.79 -19.12 -4.96
N LYS A 109 -5.02 -20.07 -5.51
CA LYS A 109 -4.11 -19.84 -6.65
C LYS A 109 -4.82 -19.35 -7.92
N SER A 110 -6.10 -19.68 -8.10
CA SER A 110 -6.89 -19.28 -9.27
C SER A 110 -7.52 -17.90 -9.13
N LEU A 111 -7.41 -17.26 -7.96
CA LEU A 111 -7.98 -15.95 -7.68
C LEU A 111 -6.87 -14.95 -7.40
N CYS A 112 -6.82 -13.88 -8.19
CA CYS A 112 -5.83 -12.81 -8.01
C CYS A 112 -6.55 -11.49 -7.76
N GLN A 113 -6.40 -10.92 -6.56
CA GLN A 113 -7.16 -9.75 -6.11
C GLN A 113 -6.29 -8.76 -5.34
N ASN A 114 -6.77 -7.52 -5.21
CA ASN A 114 -6.05 -6.45 -4.52
C ASN A 114 -6.21 -6.51 -2.99
N SER A 115 -5.46 -5.65 -2.28
CA SER A 115 -5.48 -5.59 -0.81
C SER A 115 -6.87 -5.29 -0.23
N GLN A 116 -7.68 -4.47 -0.91
CA GLN A 116 -9.02 -4.14 -0.43
C GLN A 116 -9.97 -5.35 -0.43
N TYR A 117 -9.93 -6.15 -1.49
CA TYR A 117 -10.70 -7.40 -1.57
C TYR A 117 -10.32 -8.34 -0.42
N TRP A 118 -9.03 -8.59 -0.26
CA TRP A 118 -8.52 -9.52 0.74
C TRP A 118 -8.75 -9.05 2.18
N ASN A 119 -8.66 -7.74 2.45
CA ASN A 119 -9.08 -7.15 3.71
C ASN A 119 -10.55 -7.46 4.00
N HIS A 120 -11.44 -7.24 3.02
CA HIS A 120 -12.86 -7.53 3.18
C HIS A 120 -13.13 -9.01 3.43
N THR A 121 -12.42 -9.90 2.73
CA THR A 121 -12.47 -11.35 2.95
C THR A 121 -12.08 -11.73 4.39
N ALA A 122 -10.97 -11.17 4.90
CA ALA A 122 -10.52 -11.41 6.28
C ALA A 122 -11.53 -10.88 7.31
N ILE A 123 -12.11 -9.69 7.08
CA ILE A 123 -13.18 -9.13 7.93
C ILE A 123 -14.38 -10.08 7.99
N ILE A 124 -14.86 -10.56 6.85
CA ILE A 124 -16.00 -11.48 6.78
C ILE A 124 -15.68 -12.79 7.49
N SER A 125 -14.50 -13.37 7.25
CA SER A 125 -14.10 -14.65 7.85
C SER A 125 -14.04 -14.60 9.38
N CYS A 126 -13.56 -13.50 9.96
CA CYS A 126 -13.63 -13.28 11.41
C CYS A 126 -15.10 -13.13 11.86
N SER A 127 -15.89 -12.36 11.13
CA SER A 127 -17.25 -11.99 11.54
C SER A 127 -18.20 -13.20 11.57
N THR A 128 -18.05 -14.16 10.67
CA THR A 128 -18.85 -15.41 10.68
C THR A 128 -18.60 -16.27 11.92
N ARG A 129 -17.49 -16.05 12.63
CA ARG A 129 -17.12 -16.72 13.88
C ARG A 129 -17.37 -15.85 15.12
N ASN A 130 -18.12 -14.75 14.98
CA ASN A 130 -18.31 -13.72 16.02
C ASN A 130 -16.98 -13.13 16.53
N MET A 131 -15.97 -13.04 15.66
CA MET A 131 -14.66 -12.44 15.95
C MET A 131 -14.50 -11.14 15.16
N LYS A 132 -13.50 -10.33 15.54
CA LYS A 132 -13.14 -9.09 14.84
C LYS A 132 -11.74 -9.24 14.24
N LEU A 133 -11.59 -8.83 12.99
CA LEU A 133 -10.28 -8.75 12.36
C LEU A 133 -9.38 -7.77 13.12
N GLN A 134 -8.19 -8.23 13.52
CA GLN A 134 -7.22 -7.38 14.20
C GLN A 134 -6.10 -6.90 13.27
N SER A 135 -5.50 -7.81 12.51
CA SER A 135 -4.47 -7.48 11.51
C SER A 135 -4.62 -8.40 10.30
N TYR A 136 -4.01 -8.02 9.18
CA TYR A 136 -3.96 -8.89 8.00
C TYR A 136 -2.74 -8.57 7.16
N ALA A 137 -2.28 -9.53 6.38
CA ALA A 137 -1.20 -9.38 5.41
C ALA A 137 -1.53 -10.15 4.13
N MET A 138 -0.96 -9.71 3.01
CA MET A 138 -1.17 -10.38 1.73
C MET A 138 -0.32 -11.64 1.63
N LEU A 139 -0.87 -12.66 0.98
CA LEU A 139 -0.14 -13.89 0.65
C LEU A 139 0.10 -13.97 -0.86
N LEU A 140 1.32 -14.36 -1.20
CA LEU A 140 1.75 -14.84 -2.53
C LEU A 140 1.28 -13.94 -3.69
N PRO A 141 2.16 -13.04 -4.20
CA PRO A 141 1.82 -12.20 -5.33
C PRO A 141 1.56 -13.05 -6.57
N CYS A 142 0.51 -12.69 -7.32
CA CYS A 142 0.17 -13.27 -8.61
C CYS A 142 0.18 -12.21 -9.73
N GLY A 143 0.57 -10.97 -9.40
CA GLY A 143 0.76 -9.86 -10.31
C GLY A 143 1.22 -8.60 -9.56
N VAL A 144 1.28 -7.46 -10.25
CA VAL A 144 1.70 -6.19 -9.63
C VAL A 144 0.54 -5.58 -8.84
N GLY A 145 0.72 -5.49 -7.52
CA GLY A 145 -0.29 -4.97 -6.59
C GLY A 145 -1.45 -5.93 -6.31
N ILE A 146 -1.37 -7.19 -6.75
CA ILE A 146 -2.42 -8.20 -6.62
C ILE A 146 -1.85 -9.54 -6.13
N PHE A 147 -2.66 -10.23 -5.33
CA PHE A 147 -2.27 -11.33 -4.46
C PHE A 147 -3.28 -12.47 -4.51
N SER A 148 -2.83 -13.67 -4.17
CA SER A 148 -3.63 -14.89 -4.24
C SER A 148 -4.11 -15.38 -2.88
N GLY A 149 -3.94 -14.58 -1.83
CA GLY A 149 -4.46 -14.90 -0.52
C GLY A 149 -4.23 -13.79 0.50
N VAL A 150 -4.65 -14.09 1.72
CA VAL A 150 -4.54 -13.24 2.90
C VAL A 150 -4.31 -14.10 4.14
N GLU A 151 -3.44 -13.65 5.03
CA GLU A 151 -3.30 -14.15 6.40
C GLU A 151 -3.79 -13.06 7.36
N PHE A 152 -4.39 -13.46 8.47
CA PHE A 152 -5.04 -12.54 9.40
C PHE A 152 -5.15 -13.06 10.84
#